data_AF-A0A137NZ84-F1
#
_entry.id   AF-A0A137NZ84-F1
#
_cell.length_a   1.000
_cell.length_b   1.000
_cell.length_c   1.000
_cell.angle_alpha   90.00
_cell.angle_beta   90.00
_cell.angle_gamma   90.00
#
_symmetry.space_group_name_H-M   'P 1'
#
loop_
_entity.id
_entity.type
_entity.pdbx_description
1 polymer ?
#
loop_
_entity_poly.entity_id
_entity_poly.type
_entity_poly.pdbx_seq_one_letter_code
_entity_poly.pdbx_strand_id
1 'polypeptide(L)'
;MKKNFFFKAFESKYAKNKSREVYVFCRKEAILAIIEFIYTGQVDCKVFTKKNYSLILEIYQRAHDYGLTTLKEMIKVFILAYLDESTLSILLGSGILNKEDSFLKKIFNFIPNIINKTI
;
A
#
# COMPACT_ATOMS: atom_id res chain seq x y z
N MET A 1 1.43 -19.70 6.87
CA MET A 1 0.46 -19.09 5.93
C MET A 1 -0.93 -18.77 6.55
N LYS A 2 -1.20 -19.04 7.85
CA LYS A 2 -2.51 -18.88 8.51
C LYS A 2 -2.90 -17.45 8.99
N LYS A 3 -2.22 -16.38 8.53
CA LYS A 3 -2.40 -15.01 9.09
C LYS A 3 -2.88 -13.94 8.09
N ASN A 4 -3.07 -14.31 6.81
CA ASN A 4 -3.52 -13.36 5.78
C ASN A 4 -5.04 -13.09 5.92
N PHE A 5 -5.45 -11.84 5.72
CA PHE A 5 -6.86 -11.37 5.74
C PHE A 5 -7.80 -12.29 4.96
N PHE A 6 -7.45 -12.67 3.74
CA PHE A 6 -8.29 -13.49 2.87
C PHE A 6 -8.50 -14.88 3.47
N PHE A 7 -7.44 -15.51 4.01
CA PHE A 7 -7.57 -16.81 4.67
C PHE A 7 -8.55 -16.75 5.85
N LYS A 8 -8.45 -15.72 6.70
CA LYS A 8 -9.39 -15.52 7.81
C LYS A 8 -10.80 -15.20 7.33
N ALA A 9 -10.93 -14.40 6.27
CA ALA A 9 -12.22 -14.11 5.67
C ALA A 9 -12.87 -15.42 5.18
N PHE A 10 -12.10 -16.26 4.47
CA PHE A 10 -12.48 -17.57 3.95
C PHE A 10 -12.85 -18.59 5.04
N GLU A 11 -12.08 -18.71 6.12
CA GLU A 11 -12.38 -19.67 7.20
C GLU A 11 -13.50 -19.22 8.15
N SER A 12 -13.56 -17.93 8.52
CA SER A 12 -14.44 -17.47 9.61
C SER A 12 -15.81 -16.93 9.17
N LYS A 13 -15.92 -16.36 7.97
CA LYS A 13 -17.17 -15.71 7.50
C LYS A 13 -17.98 -16.57 6.52
N TYR A 14 -17.34 -17.45 5.75
CA TYR A 14 -18.06 -18.24 4.73
C TYR A 14 -18.74 -19.50 5.23
N ALA A 15 -18.39 -19.98 6.42
CA ALA A 15 -19.18 -21.02 7.08
C ALA A 15 -20.62 -20.54 7.37
N LYS A 16 -20.87 -19.22 7.41
CA LYS A 16 -22.19 -18.62 7.71
C LYS A 16 -22.82 -17.85 6.55
N ASN A 17 -22.04 -17.36 5.59
CA ASN A 17 -22.57 -16.56 4.47
C ASN A 17 -22.72 -17.39 3.19
N LYS A 18 -23.95 -17.59 2.70
CA LYS A 18 -24.26 -18.41 1.52
C LYS A 18 -23.78 -17.79 0.20
N SER A 19 -23.59 -16.47 0.13
CA SER A 19 -23.28 -15.77 -1.14
C SER A 19 -21.83 -15.90 -1.60
N ARG A 20 -20.91 -16.34 -0.73
CA ARG A 20 -19.48 -16.41 -1.03
C ARG A 20 -18.82 -15.08 -1.45
N GLU A 21 -19.35 -13.96 -0.96
CA GLU A 21 -18.81 -12.61 -1.18
C GLU A 21 -18.00 -12.02 0.00
N VAL A 22 -16.98 -11.21 -0.32
CA VAL A 22 -16.24 -10.34 0.62
C VAL A 22 -16.26 -8.92 0.07
N TYR A 23 -16.76 -8.00 0.88
CA TYR A 23 -16.77 -6.57 0.57
C TYR A 23 -15.44 -5.93 0.98
N VAL A 24 -14.85 -5.17 0.06
CA VAL A 24 -13.62 -4.39 0.27
C VAL A 24 -13.88 -2.92 -0.08
N PHE A 25 -13.32 -2.01 0.71
CA PHE A 25 -13.51 -0.58 0.54
C PHE A 25 -12.25 0.06 -0.05
N CYS A 26 -11.99 -0.17 -1.33
CA CYS A 26 -10.87 0.45 -2.02
C CYS A 26 -11.21 0.73 -3.48
N ARG A 27 -10.39 1.56 -4.12
CA ARG A 27 -10.44 1.75 -5.58
C ARG A 27 -10.25 0.42 -6.30
N LYS A 28 -10.94 0.27 -7.43
CA LYS A 28 -10.90 -0.93 -8.29
C LYS A 28 -9.45 -1.24 -8.71
N GLU A 29 -8.69 -0.22 -9.07
CA GLU A 29 -7.31 -0.33 -9.50
C GLU A 29 -6.42 -0.86 -8.37
N ALA A 30 -6.69 -0.46 -7.12
CA ALA A 30 -5.92 -0.90 -5.96
C ALA A 30 -6.16 -2.39 -5.70
N ILE A 31 -7.42 -2.83 -5.72
CA ILE A 31 -7.73 -4.24 -5.49
C ILE A 31 -7.24 -5.14 -6.64
N LEU A 32 -7.30 -4.66 -7.89
CA LEU A 32 -6.80 -5.42 -9.03
C LEU A 32 -5.29 -5.67 -8.92
N ALA A 33 -4.49 -4.65 -8.58
CA ALA A 33 -3.05 -4.82 -8.37
C ALA A 33 -2.73 -5.80 -7.23
N ILE A 34 -3.54 -5.79 -6.17
CA ILE A 34 -3.39 -6.72 -5.03
C ILE A 34 -3.74 -8.15 -5.44
N ILE A 35 -4.84 -8.33 -6.17
CA ILE A 35 -5.26 -9.63 -6.69
C ILE A 35 -4.19 -10.18 -7.64
N GLU A 36 -3.72 -9.37 -8.59
CA GLU A 36 -2.64 -9.75 -9.49
C GLU A 36 -1.42 -10.27 -8.72
N PHE A 37 -0.98 -9.54 -7.69
CA PHE A 37 0.11 -9.98 -6.83
C PHE A 37 -0.15 -11.30 -6.11
N ILE A 38 -1.37 -11.52 -5.60
CA ILE A 38 -1.72 -12.76 -4.92
C ILE A 38 -1.61 -13.97 -5.86
N TYR A 39 -2.01 -13.81 -7.13
CA TYR A 39 -2.01 -14.90 -8.11
C TYR A 39 -0.66 -15.11 -8.79
N THR A 40 0.10 -14.05 -9.03
CA THR A 40 1.33 -14.10 -9.84
C THR A 40 2.61 -13.94 -9.04
N GLY A 41 2.53 -13.40 -7.82
CA GLY A 41 3.68 -12.91 -7.05
C GLY A 41 4.33 -11.65 -7.64
N GLN A 42 3.73 -11.06 -8.68
CA GLN A 42 4.22 -9.89 -9.41
C GLN A 42 3.20 -8.76 -9.39
N VAL A 43 3.66 -7.54 -9.70
CA VAL A 43 2.79 -6.38 -9.86
C VAL A 43 3.09 -5.68 -11.18
N ASP A 44 2.06 -5.22 -11.88
CA ASP A 44 2.27 -4.37 -13.05
C ASP A 44 2.85 -3.00 -12.62
N CYS A 45 4.14 -2.81 -12.92
CA CYS A 45 4.86 -1.56 -12.66
C CYS A 45 4.22 -0.33 -13.33
N LYS A 46 3.40 -0.49 -14.37
CA LYS A 46 2.71 0.62 -15.04
C LYS A 46 1.69 1.32 -14.13
N VAL A 47 1.18 0.63 -13.11
CA VAL A 47 0.28 1.23 -12.10
C VAL A 47 1.07 2.19 -11.19
N PHE A 48 2.35 1.90 -10.95
CA PHE A 48 3.21 2.62 -10.01
C PHE A 48 3.94 3.77 -10.70
N THR A 49 3.19 4.80 -11.09
CA THR A 49 3.75 6.07 -11.58
C THR A 49 3.55 7.18 -10.55
N LYS A 50 4.36 8.23 -10.61
CA LYS A 50 4.22 9.42 -9.75
C LYS A 50 2.82 10.05 -9.82
N LYS A 51 2.18 10.06 -11.00
CA LYS A 51 0.81 10.57 -11.16
C LYS A 51 -0.21 9.76 -10.35
N ASN A 52 0.08 8.49 -10.12
CA ASN A 52 -0.75 7.57 -9.36
C ASN A 52 -0.35 7.49 -7.88
N TYR A 53 0.38 8.48 -7.33
CA TYR A 53 0.92 8.38 -5.98
C TYR A 53 -0.14 8.06 -4.90
N SER A 54 -1.33 8.67 -4.99
CA SER A 54 -2.44 8.34 -4.08
C SER A 54 -2.88 6.87 -4.18
N LEU A 55 -2.83 6.26 -5.37
CA LEU A 55 -3.12 4.84 -5.59
C LEU A 55 -2.03 3.96 -5.00
N ILE A 56 -0.77 4.34 -5.16
CA ILE A 56 0.38 3.65 -4.55
C ILE A 56 0.21 3.60 -3.03
N LEU A 57 -0.16 4.72 -2.40
CA LEU A 57 -0.43 4.80 -0.96
C LEU A 57 -1.59 3.90 -0.53
N GLU A 58 -2.68 3.87 -1.29
CA GLU A 58 -3.81 3.00 -0.98
C GLU A 58 -3.44 1.51 -1.10
N ILE A 59 -2.71 1.13 -2.15
CA ILE A 59 -2.20 -0.25 -2.31
C ILE A 59 -1.30 -0.61 -1.12
N TYR A 60 -0.41 0.29 -0.71
CA TYR A 60 0.43 0.10 0.48
C TYR A 60 -0.40 -0.18 1.73
N GLN A 61 -1.41 0.67 1.99
CA GLN A 61 -2.27 0.54 3.17
C GLN A 61 -3.03 -0.79 3.14
N ARG A 62 -3.57 -1.18 1.99
CA ARG A 62 -4.30 -2.45 1.85
C ARG A 62 -3.37 -3.66 1.94
N ALA A 63 -2.16 -3.59 1.41
CA ALA A 63 -1.15 -4.63 1.59
C ALA A 63 -0.80 -4.83 3.08
N HIS A 64 -0.69 -3.73 3.83
CA HIS A 64 -0.55 -3.78 5.29
C HIS A 64 -1.77 -4.44 5.96
N ASP A 65 -2.98 -3.94 5.68
CA ASP A 65 -4.24 -4.45 6.26
C ASP A 65 -4.44 -5.95 5.97
N TYR A 66 -4.02 -6.40 4.79
CA TYR A 66 -4.18 -7.79 4.35
C TYR A 66 -3.06 -8.73 4.80
N GLY A 67 -2.01 -8.20 5.41
CA GLY A 67 -0.84 -8.96 5.84
C GLY A 67 0.03 -9.44 4.68
N LEU A 68 0.06 -8.70 3.56
CA LEU A 68 0.87 -8.98 2.38
C LEU A 68 2.25 -8.31 2.51
N THR A 69 3.08 -8.82 3.41
CA THR A 69 4.36 -8.18 3.77
C THR A 69 5.28 -7.94 2.57
N THR A 70 5.42 -8.90 1.67
CA THR A 70 6.29 -8.76 0.48
C THR A 70 5.82 -7.63 -0.43
N LEU A 71 4.53 -7.58 -0.76
CA LEU A 71 3.96 -6.50 -1.55
C LEU A 71 4.14 -5.15 -0.85
N LYS A 72 3.86 -5.08 0.45
CA LYS A 72 4.02 -3.85 1.25
C LYS A 72 5.44 -3.31 1.14
N GLU A 73 6.46 -4.14 1.31
CA GLU A 73 7.87 -3.73 1.21
C GLU A 73 8.25 -3.31 -0.23
N MET A 74 7.73 -3.98 -1.26
CA MET A 74 7.91 -3.54 -2.65
C MET A 74 7.31 -2.14 -2.88
N ILE A 75 6.10 -1.89 -2.36
CA ILE A 75 5.43 -0.59 -2.55
C ILE A 75 6.19 0.55 -1.87
N LYS A 76 6.88 0.32 -0.74
CA LYS A 76 7.74 1.33 -0.09
C LYS A 76 8.77 1.91 -1.05
N VAL A 77 9.33 1.09 -1.94
CA VAL A 77 10.33 1.55 -2.91
C VAL A 77 9.73 2.62 -3.83
N PHE A 78 8.52 2.41 -4.34
CA PHE A 78 7.84 3.39 -5.20
C PHE A 78 7.41 4.66 -4.44
N ILE A 79 6.98 4.52 -3.18
CA ILE A 79 6.67 5.68 -2.33
C ILE A 79 7.91 6.57 -2.18
N LEU A 80 9.05 5.96 -1.84
CA LEU A 80 10.30 6.70 -1.66
C LEU A 80 10.85 7.26 -2.98
N ALA A 81 10.75 6.51 -4.07
CA ALA A 81 11.25 6.92 -5.39
C ALA A 81 10.53 8.16 -5.95
N TYR A 82 9.28 8.39 -5.54
CA TYR A 82 8.46 9.53 -5.98
C TYR A 82 8.27 10.60 -4.91
N LEU A 83 9.01 10.52 -3.80
CA LEU A 83 8.92 11.48 -2.71
C LEU A 83 9.53 12.84 -3.12
N ASP A 84 8.70 13.87 -3.10
CA ASP A 84 9.05 15.27 -3.25
C ASP A 84 8.07 16.13 -2.42
N GLU A 85 8.12 17.45 -2.56
CA GLU A 85 7.24 18.36 -1.82
C GLU A 85 5.74 18.09 -2.05
N SER A 86 5.35 17.85 -3.31
CA SER A 86 3.95 17.59 -3.68
C SER A 86 3.45 16.26 -3.14
N THR A 87 4.26 15.19 -3.24
CA THR A 87 3.86 13.86 -2.80
C THR A 87 4.02 13.65 -1.31
N LEU A 88 4.89 14.43 -0.64
CA LEU A 88 5.02 14.47 0.81
C LEU A 88 3.72 14.95 1.47
N SER A 89 3.09 16.00 0.92
CA SER A 89 1.79 16.49 1.42
C SER A 89 0.71 15.40 1.34
N ILE A 90 0.63 14.69 0.22
CA ILE A 90 -0.30 13.56 0.03
C ILE A 90 0.00 12.43 1.03
N LEU A 91 1.28 12.12 1.25
CA LEU A 91 1.71 11.09 2.17
C LEU A 91 1.35 11.43 3.62
N LEU A 92 1.58 12.66 4.06
CA LEU A 92 1.20 13.12 5.39
C LEU A 92 -0.33 13.05 5.59
N GLY A 93 -1.10 13.48 4.58
CA GLY A 93 -2.56 13.41 4.60
C GLY A 93 -3.15 11.98 4.58
N SER A 94 -2.37 10.98 4.15
CA SER A 94 -2.85 9.59 4.07
C SER A 94 -2.94 8.86 5.42
N GLY A 95 -2.29 9.39 6.47
CA GLY A 95 -2.22 8.74 7.78
C GLY A 95 -1.39 7.45 7.82
N ILE A 96 -0.75 7.05 6.71
CA ILE A 96 0.13 5.86 6.63
C ILE A 96 1.28 5.95 7.63
N LEU A 97 1.80 7.17 7.80
CA LEU A 97 2.94 7.43 8.66
C LEU A 97 2.64 7.17 10.15
N ASN A 98 1.37 7.28 10.56
CA ASN A 98 0.97 7.02 11.94
C ASN A 98 1.01 5.52 12.33
N LYS A 99 1.27 4.63 11.36
CA LYS A 99 1.21 3.18 11.56
C LYS A 99 2.58 2.48 11.58
N GLU A 100 3.66 3.14 11.16
CA GLU A 100 5.00 2.53 11.09
C GLU A 100 6.15 3.52 11.39
N ASP A 101 6.64 3.52 12.64
CA ASP A 101 7.76 4.36 13.11
C ASP A 101 9.06 4.18 12.32
N SER A 102 9.35 2.96 11.86
CA SER A 102 10.58 2.67 11.11
C SER A 102 10.54 3.23 9.68
N PHE A 103 9.35 3.31 9.09
CA PHE A 103 9.16 3.91 7.76
C PHE A 103 9.19 5.44 7.84
N LEU A 104 8.57 5.99 8.88
CA LEU A 104 8.66 7.40 9.26
C LEU A 104 10.11 7.90 9.35
N LYS A 105 10.98 7.18 10.07
CA LYS A 105 12.41 7.54 10.20
C LYS A 105 13.11 7.61 8.85
N LYS A 106 12.82 6.69 7.93
CA LYS A 106 13.41 6.72 6.58
C LYS A 106 12.96 7.96 5.81
N ILE A 107 11.70 8.34 5.91
CA ILE A 107 11.16 9.52 5.22
C ILE A 107 11.77 10.81 5.80
N PHE A 108 11.86 10.93 7.13
CA PHE A 108 12.49 12.09 7.76
C PHE A 108 13.97 12.25 7.41
N ASN A 109 14.69 11.16 7.13
CA ASN A 109 16.06 11.25 6.63
C ASN A 109 16.14 11.76 5.17
N PHE A 110 15.05 11.66 4.39
CA PHE A 110 14.97 12.16 3.02
C PHE A 110 14.53 13.63 2.94
N ILE A 111 13.72 14.11 3.88
CA ILE A 111 13.18 15.49 3.88
C ILE A 111 14.26 16.60 3.84
N PRO A 112 15.36 16.54 4.62
CA PRO A 112 16.41 17.56 4.57
C PRO A 112 17.05 17.73 3.18
N ASN A 113 17.14 16.63 2.42
CA ASN A 113 17.70 16.66 1.05
C ASN A 113 16.73 17.22 0.01
N ILE A 114 15.43 17.27 0.31
CA ILE A 114 14.42 17.88 -0.55
C ILE A 114 14.39 19.39 -0.30
N ILE A 115 14.40 19.82 0.97
CA ILE A 115 14.37 21.23 1.36
C ILE A 115 15.64 21.97 0.89
N ASN A 116 16.82 21.33 0.97
CA ASN A 116 18.08 21.94 0.56
C ASN A 116 18.29 22.03 -0.97
N LYS A 117 17.42 21.43 -1.79
CA LYS A 117 17.47 21.53 -3.26
C LYS A 117 16.63 22.68 -3.82
N THR A 118 15.88 23.37 -2.96
CA THR A 118 14.94 24.43 -3.33
C THR A 118 15.48 25.83 -2.99
N ILE A 119 16.75 25.95 -2.56
CA ILE A 119 17.46 27.21 -2.29
C ILE A 119 18.56 27.39 -3.33
#